data_AF-A0A821LHD2-F1
#
_entry.id   AF-A0A821LHD2-F1
#
_cell.length_a   1.000
_cell.length_b   1.000
_cell.length_c   1.000
_cell.angle_alpha   90.00
_cell.angle_beta   90.00
_cell.angle_gamma   90.00
#
_symmetry.space_group_name_H-M   'P 1'
#
loop_
_entity.id
_entity.type
_entity.pdbx_description
1 polymer ?
#
loop_
_entity_poly.entity_id
_entity_poly.type
_entity_poly.pdbx_seq_one_letter_code
_entity_poly.pdbx_strand_id
1 'polypeptide(L)'
;MNVLVEDLNKLQTEGITIPCLSSRIYFVFSSVCGDNLASNEVGGFQKSFSSGSFCRYCFITYEQKHIPLTDISFVPRTRLKHDMILNQVVLKNGRQIIQGVKSPSWFKDLIGFHPTESLPPDVMHDFAEGSTL
;
A
#
# COMPACT_ATOMS: atom_id res chain seq x y z
N MET A 1 -18.35 3.45 5.08
CA MET A 1 -18.87 2.18 4.53
C MET A 1 -18.41 2.12 3.08
N ASN A 2 -17.49 1.22 2.74
CA ASN A 2 -16.86 1.16 1.41
C ASN A 2 -17.47 -0.01 0.65
N VAL A 3 -18.42 0.28 -0.25
CA VAL A 3 -19.20 -0.73 -1.00
C VAL A 3 -18.28 -1.71 -1.73
N LEU A 4 -17.18 -1.22 -2.31
CA LEU A 4 -16.21 -2.07 -3.00
C LEU A 4 -15.53 -3.08 -2.05
N VAL A 5 -15.15 -2.65 -0.84
CA VAL A 5 -14.55 -3.56 0.16
C VAL A 5 -15.52 -4.63 0.59
N GLU A 6 -16.79 -4.25 0.81
CA GLU A 6 -17.83 -5.21 1.20
C GLU A 6 -18.08 -6.26 0.11
N ASP A 7 -18.19 -5.81 -1.14
CA ASP A 7 -18.41 -6.73 -2.26
C ASP A 7 -17.22 -7.66 -2.47
N LEU A 8 -15.99 -7.16 -2.39
CA LEU A 8 -14.78 -8.00 -2.46
C LEU A 8 -14.70 -8.99 -1.30
N ASN A 9 -15.03 -8.58 -0.08
CA ASN A 9 -15.09 -9.47 1.07
C ASN A 9 -16.16 -10.55 0.88
N LYS A 10 -17.35 -10.22 0.36
CA LYS A 10 -18.39 -11.21 0.03
C LYS A 10 -17.92 -12.18 -1.04
N LEU A 11 -17.25 -11.72 -2.09
CA LEU A 11 -16.67 -12.61 -3.11
C LEU A 11 -15.66 -13.59 -2.50
N GLN A 12 -14.95 -13.17 -1.45
CA GLN A 12 -13.99 -14.02 -0.76
C GLN A 12 -14.61 -14.97 0.27
N THR A 13 -15.62 -14.55 1.01
CA THR A 13 -16.24 -15.35 2.09
C THR A 13 -17.45 -16.16 1.62
N GLU A 14 -18.19 -15.64 0.65
CA GLU A 14 -19.42 -16.23 0.12
C GLU A 14 -19.21 -16.79 -1.29
N GLY A 15 -18.37 -16.16 -2.13
CA GLY A 15 -18.19 -16.59 -3.52
C GLY A 15 -19.44 -16.40 -4.39
N ILE A 16 -19.38 -16.88 -5.64
CA ILE A 16 -20.50 -16.82 -6.59
C ILE A 16 -20.82 -18.20 -7.15
N THR A 17 -22.09 -18.41 -7.50
CA THR A 17 -22.53 -19.60 -8.23
C THR A 17 -22.63 -19.25 -9.71
N ILE A 18 -21.90 -19.96 -10.57
CA ILE A 18 -21.97 -19.76 -12.02
C ILE A 18 -22.89 -20.84 -12.59
N PRO A 19 -24.00 -20.52 -13.28
CA PRO A 19 -25.01 -21.51 -13.69
C PRO A 19 -24.48 -22.71 -14.49
N CYS A 20 -23.39 -22.54 -15.24
CA CYS A 20 -22.76 -23.61 -16.02
C CYS A 20 -21.71 -24.42 -15.24
N LEU A 21 -21.40 -24.03 -14.01
CA LEU A 21 -20.50 -24.74 -13.11
C LEU A 21 -21.31 -25.22 -11.91
N SER A 22 -21.39 -26.53 -11.71
CA SER A 22 -22.05 -27.13 -10.53
C SER A 22 -21.35 -26.84 -9.19
N SER A 23 -20.47 -25.84 -9.16
CA SER A 23 -19.58 -25.49 -8.06
C SER A 23 -19.67 -23.99 -7.77
N ARG A 24 -19.51 -23.64 -6.50
CA ARG A 24 -19.35 -22.26 -6.03
C ARG A 24 -17.89 -21.84 -6.16
N ILE A 25 -17.64 -20.69 -6.77
CA ILE A 25 -16.30 -20.13 -6.96
C ILE A 25 -16.06 -19.03 -5.93
N TYR A 26 -14.96 -19.15 -5.21
CA TYR A 26 -14.49 -18.14 -4.26
C TYR A 26 -13.34 -17.34 -4.88
N PHE A 27 -13.26 -16.08 -4.51
CA PHE A 27 -12.23 -15.17 -4.98
C PHE A 27 -11.24 -14.87 -3.87
N VAL A 28 -9.99 -14.60 -4.24
CA VAL A 28 -8.98 -14.18 -3.29
C VAL A 28 -8.39 -12.88 -3.81
N PHE A 29 -8.38 -11.86 -2.95
CA PHE A 29 -7.68 -10.63 -3.25
C PHE A 29 -6.17 -10.88 -3.39
N SER A 30 -5.56 -10.28 -4.42
CA SER A 30 -4.12 -10.38 -4.67
C SER A 30 -3.40 -9.05 -4.39
N SER A 31 -3.71 -8.01 -5.17
CA SER A 31 -3.06 -6.71 -5.06
C SER A 31 -3.90 -5.58 -5.66
N VAL A 32 -3.54 -4.33 -5.34
CA VAL A 32 -4.03 -3.12 -6.01
C VAL A 32 -2.86 -2.49 -6.76
N CYS A 33 -2.98 -2.39 -8.09
CA CYS A 33 -1.98 -1.76 -8.94
C CYS A 33 -2.33 -0.30 -9.21
N GLY A 34 -1.31 0.55 -9.31
CA GLY A 34 -1.42 1.93 -9.75
C GLY A 34 -0.09 2.66 -9.63
N ASP A 35 0.00 3.82 -10.27
CA ASP A 35 1.20 4.66 -10.23
C ASP A 35 1.61 5.02 -8.78
N ASN A 36 2.79 5.61 -8.62
CA ASN A 36 3.31 5.95 -7.30
C ASN A 36 2.39 6.88 -6.49
N LEU A 37 1.71 7.82 -7.15
CA LEU A 37 0.84 8.79 -6.48
C LEU A 37 -0.45 8.11 -5.98
N ALA A 38 -1.09 7.34 -6.84
CA ALA A 38 -2.31 6.58 -6.55
C ALA A 38 -2.04 5.51 -5.48
N SER A 39 -0.97 4.73 -5.63
CA SER A 39 -0.59 3.70 -4.65
C SER A 39 -0.30 4.30 -3.27
N ASN A 40 0.39 5.44 -3.19
CA ASN A 40 0.62 6.11 -1.91
C ASN A 40 -0.68 6.65 -1.30
N GLU A 41 -1.61 7.17 -2.09
CA GLU A 41 -2.92 7.60 -1.57
C GLU A 41 -3.72 6.42 -1.02
N VAL A 42 -3.85 5.33 -1.79
CA VAL A 42 -4.56 4.11 -1.39
C VAL A 42 -3.97 3.53 -0.12
N GLY A 43 -2.64 3.50 -0.01
CA GLY A 43 -1.92 2.97 1.15
C GLY A 43 -1.95 3.86 2.38
N GLY A 44 -2.47 5.09 2.30
CA GLY A 44 -2.46 6.04 3.42
C GLY A 44 -1.07 6.63 3.69
N PHE A 45 -0.21 6.67 2.67
CA PHE A 45 1.12 7.26 2.74
C PHE A 45 1.12 8.74 2.33
N GLN A 46 2.23 9.43 2.56
CA GLN A 46 2.43 10.77 2.03
C GLN A 46 2.60 10.75 0.51
N LYS A 47 2.24 11.87 -0.13
CA LYS A 47 2.34 12.04 -1.59
C LYS A 47 3.42 13.02 -2.02
N SER A 48 4.19 13.55 -1.06
CA SER A 48 5.39 14.31 -1.38
C SER A 48 6.53 13.33 -1.63
N PHE A 49 7.00 13.29 -2.87
CA PHE A 49 8.18 12.52 -3.28
C PHE A 49 9.49 13.32 -3.18
N SER A 50 9.40 14.52 -2.61
CA SER A 50 10.50 15.47 -2.47
C SER A 50 10.85 15.81 -1.02
N SER A 51 10.30 15.09 -0.03
CA SER A 51 10.57 15.33 1.39
C SER A 51 10.28 14.11 2.28
N GLY A 52 10.98 14.02 3.42
CA GLY A 52 10.72 13.02 4.46
C GLY A 52 10.84 11.57 3.97
N SER A 53 10.24 10.60 4.68
CA SER A 53 10.19 9.19 4.25
C SER A 53 9.14 9.00 3.15
N PHE A 54 9.53 9.17 1.90
CA PHE A 54 8.62 9.18 0.73
C PHE A 54 8.31 7.79 0.16
N CYS A 55 9.10 6.78 0.52
CA CYS A 55 8.97 5.43 -0.03
C CYS A 55 7.97 4.58 0.76
N ARG A 56 7.10 3.85 0.03
CA ARG A 56 6.17 2.87 0.63
C ARG A 56 6.86 1.56 1.06
N TYR A 57 8.04 1.26 0.52
CA TYR A 57 8.75 0.00 0.79
C TYR A 57 9.84 0.09 1.86
N CYS A 58 10.33 1.30 2.17
CA CYS A 58 11.40 1.50 3.15
C CYS A 58 11.22 2.79 3.93
N PHE A 59 12.06 3.01 4.94
CA PHE A 59 12.04 4.20 5.78
C PHE A 59 13.09 5.26 5.41
N ILE A 60 13.84 5.06 4.33
CA ILE A 60 14.81 6.04 3.82
C ILE A 60 14.11 7.38 3.58
N THR A 61 14.74 8.46 4.04
CA THR A 61 14.25 9.82 3.80
C THR A 61 14.74 10.38 2.47
N TYR A 62 14.11 11.46 2.01
CA TYR A 62 14.51 12.15 0.78
C TYR A 62 15.97 12.61 0.82
N GLU A 63 16.44 13.07 1.98
CA GLU A 63 17.81 13.51 2.21
C GLU A 63 18.80 12.35 2.15
N GLN A 64 18.35 11.15 2.52
CA GLN A 64 19.16 9.93 2.57
C GLN A 64 19.22 9.16 1.25
N LYS A 65 18.35 9.45 0.28
CA LYS A 65 18.19 8.65 -0.96
C LYS A 65 19.45 8.55 -1.84
N HIS A 66 20.39 9.47 -1.66
CA HIS A 66 21.65 9.52 -2.38
C HIS A 66 22.79 8.76 -1.68
N ILE A 67 22.59 8.33 -0.44
CA ILE A 67 23.59 7.60 0.34
C ILE A 67 23.60 6.14 -0.17
N PRO A 68 24.78 5.59 -0.53
CA PRO A 68 24.89 4.19 -0.91
C PRO A 68 24.32 3.25 0.15
N LEU A 69 23.67 2.15 -0.28
CA LEU A 69 23.07 1.17 0.64
C LEU A 69 24.09 0.51 1.58
N THR A 70 25.38 0.50 1.22
CA THR A 70 26.48 0.03 2.08
C THR A 70 26.75 0.96 3.26
N ASP A 71 26.40 2.24 3.11
CA ASP A 71 26.78 3.32 4.02
C ASP A 71 25.59 3.84 4.82
N ILE A 72 24.41 3.22 4.64
CA ILE A 72 23.18 3.52 5.37
C ILE A 72 22.56 2.24 5.92
N SER A 73 21.98 2.34 7.11
CA SER A 73 21.12 1.29 7.63
C SER A 73 19.82 1.24 6.82
N PHE A 74 19.78 0.39 5.80
CA PHE A 74 18.56 0.11 5.07
C PHE A 74 17.56 -0.58 5.98
N VAL A 75 16.40 0.04 6.18
CA VAL A 75 15.31 -0.54 6.96
C VAL A 75 14.07 -0.69 6.08
N PRO A 76 13.68 -1.92 5.71
CA PRO A 76 12.45 -2.16 4.97
C PRO A 76 11.23 -1.82 5.83
N ARG A 77 10.13 -1.46 5.15
CA ARG A 77 8.85 -1.22 5.79
C ARG A 77 8.14 -2.55 6.01
N THR A 78 8.31 -3.12 7.20
CA THR A 78 7.58 -4.31 7.63
C THR A 78 6.17 -3.96 8.08
N ARG A 79 5.25 -4.93 7.99
CA ARG A 79 3.88 -4.82 8.50
C ARG A 79 3.82 -4.36 9.96
N LEU A 80 4.54 -5.06 10.84
CA LEU A 80 4.58 -4.72 12.27
C LEU A 80 5.00 -3.27 12.52
N LYS A 81 6.07 -2.80 11.86
CA LYS A 81 6.56 -1.44 12.06
C LYS A 81 5.62 -0.40 11.44
N HIS A 82 5.01 -0.71 10.31
CA HIS A 82 3.97 0.13 9.71
C HIS A 82 2.78 0.30 10.67
N ASP A 83 2.25 -0.79 11.23
CA ASP A 83 1.10 -0.77 12.15
C ASP A 83 1.40 0.03 13.41
N MET A 84 2.61 -0.11 13.97
CA MET A 84 3.06 0.71 15.11
C MET A 84 3.03 2.22 14.79
N ILE A 85 3.52 2.61 13.61
CA ILE A 85 3.53 4.01 13.17
C ILE A 85 2.11 4.49 12.89
N LEU A 86 1.29 3.68 12.24
CA LEU A 86 -0.12 4.00 11.97
C LEU A 86 -0.89 4.25 13.27
N ASN A 87 -0.66 3.44 14.30
CA ASN A 87 -1.25 3.66 15.62
C ASN A 87 -0.85 5.02 16.21
N GLN A 88 0.41 5.44 16.07
CA GLN A 88 0.85 6.78 16.51
C GLN A 88 0.17 7.90 15.72
N VAL A 89 -0.01 7.73 14.41
CA VAL A 89 -0.72 8.69 13.55
C VAL A 89 -2.18 8.83 13.98
N VAL A 90 -2.85 7.71 14.24
CA VAL A 90 -4.25 7.69 14.71
C VAL A 90 -4.38 8.34 16.08
N LEU A 91 -3.48 8.04 17.03
CA LEU A 91 -3.45 8.68 18.36
C LEU A 91 -3.26 10.20 18.30
N LYS A 92 -2.59 10.70 17.26
CA LYS A 92 -2.42 12.15 17.00
C LYS A 92 -3.54 12.74 16.13
N ASN A 93 -4.67 12.06 15.98
CA ASN A 93 -5.81 12.47 15.15
C ASN A 93 -5.45 12.75 13.68
N GLY A 94 -4.45 12.07 13.12
CA GLY A 94 -4.05 12.22 11.71
C GLY A 94 -3.49 13.60 11.33
N ARG A 95 -3.18 14.45 12.30
CA ARG A 95 -2.68 15.82 12.05
C ARG A 95 -1.21 15.88 11.65
N GLN A 96 -0.47 14.77 11.77
CA GLN A 96 0.96 14.70 11.49
C GLN A 96 1.28 13.46 10.67
N ILE A 97 2.11 13.64 9.64
CA ILE A 97 2.73 12.54 8.90
C ILE A 97 3.91 12.03 9.75
N ILE A 98 3.92 10.73 10.04
CA ILE A 98 4.99 10.08 10.80
C ILE A 98 5.67 9.06 9.91
N GLN A 99 6.96 9.26 9.62
CA GLN A 99 7.76 8.33 8.79
C GLN A 99 7.06 7.90 7.49
N GLY A 100 6.44 8.88 6.83
CA GLY A 100 5.73 8.71 5.56
C GLY A 100 4.30 8.18 5.66
N VAL A 101 3.81 7.82 6.85
CA VAL A 101 2.43 7.39 7.08
C VAL A 101 1.55 8.60 7.41
N LYS A 102 0.45 8.76 6.68
CA LYS A 102 -0.50 9.88 6.78
C LYS A 102 -1.80 9.46 7.46
N SER A 103 -2.31 8.28 7.13
CA SER A 103 -3.64 7.82 7.55
C SER A 103 -3.77 6.31 7.42
N PRO A 104 -4.86 5.70 7.93
CA PRO A 104 -5.23 4.34 7.53
C PRO A 104 -5.42 4.24 6.01
N SER A 105 -5.16 3.05 5.47
CA SER A 105 -5.42 2.75 4.05
C SER A 105 -6.93 2.74 3.75
N TRP A 106 -7.27 3.03 2.49
CA TRP A 106 -8.63 2.94 1.97
C TRP A 106 -9.20 1.51 2.01
N PHE A 107 -8.33 0.50 1.91
CA PHE A 107 -8.68 -0.92 1.92
C PHE A 107 -8.30 -1.59 3.25
N LYS A 108 -8.18 -0.85 4.35
CA LYS A 108 -7.81 -1.40 5.68
C LYS A 108 -8.69 -2.56 6.15
N ASP A 109 -9.94 -2.62 5.69
CA ASP A 109 -10.95 -3.61 6.08
C ASP A 109 -11.12 -4.71 5.00
N LEU A 110 -10.33 -4.69 3.92
CA LEU A 110 -10.32 -5.72 2.88
C LEU A 110 -9.51 -6.94 3.34
N ILE A 111 -10.10 -8.13 3.29
CA ILE A 111 -9.43 -9.36 3.73
C ILE A 111 -8.22 -9.63 2.83
N GLY A 112 -7.06 -9.84 3.45
CA GLY A 112 -5.80 -10.10 2.74
C GLY A 112 -5.09 -8.85 2.22
N PHE A 113 -5.65 -7.65 2.44
CA PHE A 113 -4.97 -6.40 2.09
C PHE A 113 -4.07 -5.92 3.22
N HIS A 114 -2.84 -5.54 2.87
CA HIS A 114 -1.97 -4.75 3.73
C HIS A 114 -1.17 -3.74 2.88
N PRO A 115 -1.09 -2.44 3.24
CA PRO A 115 -0.47 -1.42 2.39
C PRO A 115 1.03 -1.63 2.13
N THR A 116 1.72 -2.45 2.93
CA THR A 116 3.14 -2.78 2.70
C THR A 116 3.35 -4.02 1.84
N GLU A 117 2.30 -4.79 1.55
CA GLU A 117 2.39 -6.11 0.89
C GLU A 117 1.52 -6.18 -0.37
N SER A 118 0.44 -5.41 -0.43
CA SER A 118 -0.60 -5.49 -1.47
C SER A 118 -0.55 -4.36 -2.50
N LEU A 119 0.48 -3.52 -2.46
CA LEU A 119 0.68 -2.36 -3.34
C LEU A 119 2.01 -2.51 -4.12
N PRO A 120 2.05 -3.35 -5.17
CA PRO A 120 3.26 -3.61 -5.94
C PRO A 120 3.77 -2.35 -6.68
N PRO A 121 5.03 -2.36 -7.15
CA PRO A 121 5.52 -1.34 -8.06
C PRO A 121 4.76 -1.44 -9.38
N ASP A 122 4.54 -0.29 -10.02
CA ASP A 122 3.90 -0.27 -11.34
C ASP A 122 5.02 -0.44 -12.36
N VAL A 123 5.20 -1.66 -12.88
CA VAL A 123 6.26 -1.93 -13.86
C VAL A 123 6.10 -1.06 -15.11
N MET A 124 4.88 -0.76 -15.55
CA MET A 124 4.69 0.07 -16.74
C MET A 124 5.12 1.51 -16.46
N HIS A 125 4.73 2.09 -15.33
CA HIS A 125 5.11 3.47 -15.00
C HIS A 125 6.56 3.60 -14.50
N ASP A 126 7.05 2.65 -13.70
CA ASP A 126 8.38 2.71 -13.08
C ASP A 126 9.49 2.26 -14.05
N PHE A 127 9.19 1.33 -14.98
CA PHE A 127 10.16 0.84 -15.97
C PHE A 127 9.88 1.37 -17.38
N ALA A 128 8.65 1.28 -17.89
CA ALA A 128 8.36 1.60 -19.29
C ALA A 128 8.25 3.11 -19.58
N GLU A 129 7.65 3.90 -18.69
CA GLU A 129 7.56 5.37 -18.87
C GLU A 129 8.89 6.08 -18.57
N GLY A 130 9.69 5.55 -17.64
CA GLY A 130 11.07 6.01 -17.38
C GLY A 130 12.09 5.62 -18.47
N SER A 131 11.71 4.74 -19.41
CA SER A 131 12.52 4.28 -20.54
C SER A 131 12.10 4.92 -21.86
N THR A 132 11.67 6.19 -21.81
CA THR A 132 11.61 6.99 -23.04
C THR A 132 13.05 7.33 -23.43
N LEU A 133 13.61 6.54 -24.35
CA LEU A 133 14.80 6.90 -25.13
C LEU A 133 14.59 8.24 -25.86
#